data_AF-A0A5K1CYZ6-F1
#
_entry.id   AF-A0A5K1CYZ6-F1
#
_cell.length_a   1.000
_cell.length_b   1.000
_cell.length_c   1.000
_cell.angle_alpha   90.00
_cell.angle_beta   90.00
_cell.angle_gamma   90.00
#
_symmetry.space_group_name_H-M   'P 1'
#
loop_
_entity.id
_entity.type
_entity.pdbx_description
1 polymer ?
#
loop_
_entity_poly.entity_id
_entity_poly.type
_entity_poly.pdbx_seq_one_letter_code
_entity_poly.pdbx_strand_id
1 'polypeptide(L)' 'MSNNEAHPGMHDEVDIEFLGTTPGKPYTLQTNVYINGSGDRKIIGREMKFHLWFDPTADFHHYAILWNPREI' A
#
# COMPACT_ATOMS: atom_id res chain seq x y z
N MET A 1 2.05 -4.67 -4.72
CA MET A 1 2.32 -5.36 -6.01
C MET A 1 3.36 -4.54 -6.73
N SER A 2 4.46 -5.13 -7.20
CA SER A 2 5.58 -4.37 -7.77
C SER A 2 6.20 -5.11 -8.96
N ASN A 3 6.64 -4.36 -9.97
CA ASN A 3 7.41 -4.89 -11.11
C ASN A 3 8.94 -4.65 -10.97
N ASN A 4 9.42 -4.40 -9.75
CA ASN A 4 10.83 -4.07 -9.47
C ASN A 4 11.85 -5.14 -9.90
N GLU A 5 11.48 -6.42 -9.91
CA GLU A 5 12.37 -7.47 -10.41
C GLU A 5 12.73 -7.28 -11.90
N ALA A 6 11.78 -6.78 -12.70
CA ALA A 6 11.97 -6.51 -14.12
C ALA A 6 12.53 -5.10 -14.38
N HIS A 7 12.20 -4.13 -13.52
CA HIS A 7 12.60 -2.72 -13.67
C HIS A 7 13.27 -2.15 -12.40
N PRO A 8 14.47 -2.64 -12.02
CA PRO A 8 15.12 -2.18 -10.80
C PRO A 8 15.36 -0.67 -10.78
N GLY A 9 14.83 0.02 -9.77
CA GLY A 9 15.01 1.47 -9.62
C GLY A 9 14.11 2.34 -10.51
N MET A 10 13.25 1.72 -11.30
CA MET A 10 12.35 2.35 -12.29
C MET A 10 10.98 1.68 -12.30
N HIS A 11 10.58 1.08 -11.18
CA HIS A 11 9.41 0.23 -11.10
C HIS A 11 8.12 0.99 -10.80
N ASP A 12 7.01 0.33 -11.08
CA ASP A 12 5.68 0.72 -10.63
C ASP A 12 5.26 -0.19 -9.48
N GLU A 13 4.59 0.39 -8.49
CA GLU A 13 4.16 -0.35 -7.30
C GLU A 13 2.86 0.23 -6.74
N VAL A 14 1.97 -0.67 -6.30
CA VAL A 14 0.70 -0.34 -5.66
C VAL A 14 0.59 -1.14 -4.36
N ASP A 15 0.43 -0.43 -3.25
CA ASP A 15 0.60 -1.00 -1.92
C ASP A 15 -0.68 -0.97 -1.09
N ILE A 16 -0.85 -2.04 -0.31
CA ILE A 16 -1.72 -2.09 0.87
C ILE A 16 -0.83 -2.55 2.02
N GLU A 17 -0.60 -1.67 2.99
CA GLU A 17 0.30 -1.93 4.11
C GLU A 17 -0.42 -1.73 5.44
N PHE A 18 -0.39 -2.76 6.29
CA PHE A 18 -0.81 -2.63 7.69
C PHE A 18 0.36 -2.11 8.51
N LEU A 19 0.25 -0.85 8.94
CA LEU A 19 1.25 -0.28 9.83
C LEU A 19 1.00 -0.82 11.24
N GLY A 20 2.03 -1.50 11.77
CA GLY A 20 1.99 -2.10 13.11
C GLY A 20 1.62 -1.09 14.19
N THR A 21 1.00 -1.60 15.26
CA THR A 21 0.45 -0.78 16.35
C THR A 21 0.83 -1.35 17.71
N THR A 22 0.54 -0.61 18.78
CA THR A 22 0.69 -1.08 20.18
C THR A 22 -0.65 -1.61 20.69
N PRO A 23 -0.67 -2.52 21.69
CA PRO A 23 -1.92 -3.04 22.25
C PRO A 23 -2.92 -1.93 22.60
N GLY A 24 -4.19 -2.11 22.20
CA GLY A 24 -5.27 -1.14 22.44
C GLY A 24 -5.33 0.06 21.50
N LYS A 25 -4.43 0.18 20.51
CA LYS A 25 -4.51 1.20 19.46
C LYS A 25 -4.95 0.57 18.13
N PRO A 26 -5.76 1.26 17.32
CA PRO A 26 -6.17 0.73 16.01
C PRO A 26 -4.96 0.60 15.07
N TYR A 27 -5.04 -0.37 14.16
CA TYR A 27 -4.13 -0.43 13.02
C TYR A 27 -4.39 0.76 12.07
N THR A 28 -3.34 1.16 11.35
CA THR A 28 -3.47 2.07 10.21
C THR A 28 -3.29 1.26 8.94
N LEU A 29 -4.25 1.35 8.03
CA LEU A 29 -4.07 0.89 6.66
C LEU A 29 -3.48 2.04 5.85
N GLN A 30 -2.33 1.79 5.22
CA GLN A 30 -1.71 2.70 4.25
C GLN A 30 -1.91 2.14 2.85
N THR A 31 -2.29 3.02 1.93
CA THR A 31 -2.24 2.76 0.48
C THR A 31 -1.23 3.69 -0.16
N ASN A 32 -0.55 3.22 -1.21
CA ASN A 32 0.44 4.01 -1.93
C ASN A 32 0.50 3.64 -3.41
N VAL A 33 0.98 4.57 -4.24
CA VAL A 33 1.23 4.36 -5.67
C VAL A 33 2.57 4.98 -6.07
N TYR A 34 3.49 4.12 -6.47
CA TYR A 34 4.77 4.49 -7.09
C TYR A 34 4.70 4.25 -8.59
N ILE A 35 5.26 5.19 -9.36
CA ILE A 35 5.27 5.14 -10.84
C ILE A 35 6.68 5.51 -11.30
N ASN A 36 7.24 4.74 -12.24
CA ASN A 36 8.56 4.98 -12.84
C ASN A 36 9.68 5.20 -11.80
N GLY A 37 9.74 4.36 -10.76
CA GLY A 37 10.80 4.39 -9.73
C GLY A 37 10.65 5.51 -8.71
N SER A 38 9.44 6.10 -8.58
CA SER A 38 9.22 7.16 -7.59
C SER A 38 9.30 6.67 -6.13
N GLY A 39 9.45 5.37 -5.90
CA GLY A 39 9.73 4.77 -4.60
C GLY A 39 11.22 4.54 -4.29
N ASP A 40 12.12 4.73 -5.26
CA ASP A 40 13.54 4.34 -5.12
C ASP A 40 14.45 5.52 -4.76
N ARG A 41 15.11 6.12 -5.76
CA ARG A 41 16.22 7.08 -5.58
C ARG A 41 15.77 8.38 -4.94
N LYS A 42 14.59 8.86 -5.31
CA LYS A 42 13.94 10.01 -4.70
C LYS A 42 12.51 9.59 -4.39
N ILE A 43 12.25 9.38 -3.11
CA ILE A 43 10.93 8.97 -2.62
C ILE A 43 9.93 10.10 -2.87
N ILE A 44 8.97 9.84 -3.74
CA ILE A 44 7.78 10.65 -3.98
C ILE A 44 6.60 9.72 -3.75
N GLY A 45 6.19 9.65 -2.50
CA GLY A 45 5.04 8.88 -2.05
C GLY A 45 3.71 9.56 -2.37
N ARG A 46 2.67 8.74 -2.51
CA ARG A 46 1.26 9.13 -2.67
C ARG A 46 0.43 8.46 -1.59
N GLU A 47 0.91 8.53 -0.35
CA GLU A 47 0.31 7.81 0.76
C GLU A 47 -1.07 8.35 1.12
N MET A 48 -2.04 7.45 1.28
CA MET A 48 -3.26 7.71 2.04
C MET A 48 -3.34 6.75 3.23
N LYS A 49 -3.75 7.27 4.39
CA LYS A 49 -3.82 6.54 5.66
C LYS A 49 -5.20 6.64 6.27
N PHE A 50 -5.74 5.52 6.74
CA PHE A 50 -7.00 5.50 7.45
C PHE A 50 -7.07 4.38 8.49
N HIS A 51 -7.93 4.59 9.49
CA HIS A 51 -8.34 3.54 10.41
C HIS A 51 -9.50 2.74 9.82
N LEU A 52 -9.52 1.45 10.11
CA LEU A 52 -10.61 0.57 9.73
C LEU A 52 -11.76 0.70 10.73
N TRP A 53 -12.99 0.54 10.26
CA TRP A 53 -14.19 0.56 11.11
C TRP A 53 -14.42 -0.78 11.84
N PHE A 54 -13.47 -1.70 11.76
CA PHE A 54 -13.46 -3.01 12.39
C PHE A 54 -12.05 -3.33 12.92
N ASP A 55 -11.94 -4.32 13.80
CA ASP A 55 -10.65 -4.85 14.27
C ASP A 55 -10.12 -5.86 13.23
N PRO A 56 -9.04 -5.54 12.48
CA PRO A 56 -8.52 -6.42 11.45
C PRO A 56 -7.83 -7.68 11.99
N THR A 57 -7.71 -7.82 13.32
CA THR A 57 -7.11 -8.99 13.98
C THR A 57 -8.14 -9.99 14.50
N ALA A 58 -9.42 -9.60 14.54
CA ALA A 58 -10.49 -10.42 15.11
C ALA A 58 -10.99 -11.50 14.15
N ASP A 59 -10.92 -11.26 12.84
CA ASP A 59 -11.27 -12.23 11.80
C ASP A 59 -10.55 -11.87 10.48
N PHE A 60 -10.68 -12.73 9.47
CA PHE A 60 -10.19 -12.45 8.11
C PHE A 60 -11.11 -11.47 7.38
N HIS A 61 -10.49 -10.54 6.67
CA HIS A 61 -11.18 -9.56 5.83
C HIS A 61 -10.60 -9.57 4.41
N HIS A 62 -11.41 -9.17 3.43
CA HIS A 62 -10.98 -9.09 2.04
C HIS A 62 -10.34 -7.74 1.75
N TYR A 63 -9.12 -7.79 1.23
CA TYR A 63 -8.38 -6.63 0.73
C TYR A 63 -8.01 -6.91 -0.73
N ALA A 64 -8.27 -5.95 -1.61
CA ALA A 64 -8.06 -6.13 -3.04
C ALA A 64 -7.62 -4.81 -3.68
N ILE A 65 -6.87 -4.95 -4.76
CA ILE A 65 -6.53 -3.86 -5.67
C ILE A 65 -7.14 -4.22 -7.01
N LEU A 66 -8.02 -3.36 -7.54
CA LEU A 66 -8.39 -3.40 -8.95
C LEU A 66 -7.38 -2.54 -9.68
N TRP A 67 -6.71 -3.10 -10.69
CA TRP A 67 -5.77 -2.33 -11.50
C TRP A 67 -6.05 -2.57 -12.97
N ASN A 68 -6.43 -1.51 -13.68
CA ASN A 68 -6.65 -1.53 -15.12
C ASN A 68 -6.16 -0.21 -15.76
N PRO A 69 -6.08 -0.11 -17.10
CA PRO A 69 -5.55 1.10 -17.76
C PRO A 69 -6.33 2.41 -17.50
N ARG A 70 -7.51 2.36 -16.88
CA ARG A 70 -8.34 3.53 -16.59
C ARG A 70 -8.30 3.95 -15.13
N GLU A 71 -8.09 3.02 -14.21
CA GLU A 71 -8.22 3.28 -12.77
C GLU A 71 -7.46 2.27 -11.92
N ILE A 72 -7.17 2.75 -10.70
CA ILE A 72 -6.82 2.01 -9.50
C ILE A 72 -7.73 2.53 -8.39
#